data_AF-A0A386TY17-F1
#
_entry.id   AF-A0A386TY17-F1
#
_cell.length_a   1.000
_cell.length_b   1.000
_cell.length_c   1.000
_cell.angle_alpha   90.00
_cell.angle_beta   90.00
_cell.angle_gamma   90.00
#
_symmetry.space_group_name_H-M   'P 1'
#
loop_
_entity.id
_entity.type
_entity.pdbx_description
1 polymer ?
#
loop_
_entity_poly.entity_id
_entity_poly.type
_entity_poly.pdbx_seq_one_letter_code
_entity_poly.pdbx_strand_id
1 'polypeptide(L)'
;MGNSIELRFTSKKTLCNIIQLINGKFRTPKIEQLYKLIDWMNKNHSMNINKLPLNDSSIFKDSWLSGFIDADGSFYIRNSIKQIICKFALEQRMIYPKTNESYNLILNKICLALTVKLQTRIRLNIKNSYYIIRVENQNSIKLLIKYLDTYPLLSSKQLDYLCWKIVFNEIINKNHRTVEGRKIVYEQKSQMNASRTSFNWDHLKKF
;
A
#
# COMPACT_ATOMS: atom_id res chain seq x y z
N MET A 1 5.35 19.41 15.67
CA MET A 1 5.40 18.01 16.14
C MET A 1 4.10 17.35 15.71
N GLY A 2 4.14 16.21 15.01
CA GLY A 2 2.92 15.54 14.57
C GLY A 2 2.33 14.70 15.69
N ASN A 3 1.00 14.67 15.81
CA ASN A 3 0.30 13.71 16.68
C ASN A 3 0.58 12.30 16.16
N SER A 4 1.45 11.57 16.85
CA SER A 4 1.84 10.21 16.48
C SER A 4 1.86 9.31 17.70
N ILE A 5 1.59 8.03 17.48
CA ILE A 5 1.66 6.98 18.49
C ILE A 5 2.77 6.02 18.05
N GLU A 6 3.66 5.66 18.97
CA GLU A 6 4.71 4.67 18.71
C GLU A 6 4.33 3.33 19.38
N LEU A 7 4.29 2.26 18.58
CA LEU A 7 4.19 0.89 19.09
C LEU A 7 5.60 0.29 19.14
N ARG A 8 6.06 -0.08 20.34
CA ARG A 8 7.41 -0.63 20.56
C ARG A 8 7.36 -1.97 21.27
N PHE A 9 8.11 -2.94 20.75
CA PHE A 9 8.32 -4.25 21.36
C PHE A 9 9.77 -4.41 21.79
N THR A 10 10.00 -4.77 23.05
CA THR A 10 11.35 -4.89 23.62
C THR A 10 11.60 -6.25 24.27
N SER A 11 10.55 -7.00 24.63
CA SER A 11 10.73 -8.30 25.30
C SER A 11 11.29 -9.34 24.32
N LYS A 12 12.25 -10.16 24.80
CA LYS A 12 12.82 -11.29 24.03
C LYS A 12 11.72 -12.16 23.43
N LYS A 13 10.74 -12.59 24.25
CA LYS A 13 9.63 -13.46 23.83
C LYS A 13 8.84 -12.84 22.67
N THR A 14 8.48 -11.56 22.78
CA THR A 14 7.72 -10.87 21.72
C THR A 14 8.54 -10.73 20.44
N LEU A 15 9.82 -10.39 20.56
CA LEU A 15 10.71 -10.29 19.40
C LEU A 15 10.87 -11.65 18.69
N CYS A 16 11.02 -12.75 19.43
CA CYS A 16 11.04 -14.10 18.86
C CYS A 16 9.76 -14.40 18.07
N ASN A 17 8.59 -14.11 18.65
CA ASN A 17 7.30 -14.34 17.99
C ASN A 17 7.18 -13.52 16.72
N ILE A 18 7.55 -12.23 16.76
CA ILE A 18 7.54 -11.36 15.58
C ILE A 18 8.44 -11.93 14.48
N ILE A 19 9.67 -12.33 14.81
CA ILE A 19 10.60 -12.92 13.84
C ILE A 19 10.00 -14.17 13.22
N GLN A 20 9.44 -15.09 14.01
CA GLN A 20 8.80 -16.30 13.50
C GLN A 20 7.63 -16.00 12.54
N LEU A 21 6.86 -14.94 12.82
CA LEU A 21 5.74 -14.54 11.98
C LEU A 21 6.17 -13.95 10.62
N ILE A 22 7.25 -13.16 10.60
CA ILE A 22 7.60 -12.35 9.42
C ILE A 22 8.82 -12.85 8.63
N ASN A 23 9.61 -13.77 9.19
CA ASN A 23 10.74 -14.37 8.49
C ASN A 23 10.25 -15.16 7.26
N GLY A 24 10.83 -14.87 6.09
CA GLY A 24 10.36 -15.41 4.82
C GLY A 24 9.08 -14.75 4.26
N LYS A 25 8.64 -13.61 4.81
CA LYS A 25 7.49 -12.82 4.30
C LYS A 25 7.89 -11.49 3.65
N PHE A 26 9.10 -11.01 3.88
CA PHE A 26 9.59 -9.77 3.27
C PHE A 26 9.74 -9.92 1.75
N ARG A 27 9.46 -8.83 1.01
CA ARG A 27 9.62 -8.77 -0.45
C ARG A 27 10.40 -7.53 -0.93
N THR A 28 11.02 -6.79 0.00
CA THR A 28 11.76 -5.56 -0.28
C THR A 28 13.16 -5.60 0.35
N PRO A 29 14.08 -4.71 -0.07
CA PRO A 29 15.39 -4.56 0.56
C PRO A 29 15.36 -4.30 2.08
N LYS A 30 14.20 -3.90 2.64
CA LYS A 30 14.04 -3.74 4.10
C LYS A 30 14.19 -5.04 4.89
N ILE A 31 14.23 -6.22 4.25
CA ILE A 31 14.55 -7.50 4.90
C ILE A 31 15.85 -7.43 5.70
N GLU A 32 16.78 -6.59 5.28
CA GLU A 32 18.04 -6.37 5.97
C GLU A 32 17.87 -5.95 7.44
N GLN A 33 16.80 -5.20 7.78
CA GLN A 33 16.52 -4.82 9.16
C GLN A 33 16.04 -6.02 10.00
N LEU A 34 15.28 -6.94 9.41
CA LEU A 34 14.94 -8.20 10.06
C LEU A 34 16.19 -9.05 10.28
N TYR A 35 17.08 -9.12 9.29
CA TYR A 35 18.33 -9.89 9.42
C TYR A 35 19.23 -9.35 10.54
N LYS A 36 19.33 -8.02 10.69
CA LYS A 36 20.01 -7.41 11.84
C LYS A 36 19.39 -7.80 13.17
N LEU A 37 18.06 -7.83 13.27
CA LEU A 37 17.37 -8.30 14.47
C LEU A 37 17.66 -9.78 14.74
N ILE A 38 17.62 -10.63 13.70
CA ILE A 38 17.95 -12.06 13.81
C ILE A 38 19.40 -12.24 14.31
N ASP A 39 20.37 -11.52 13.73
CA ASP A 39 21.77 -11.58 14.16
C ASP A 39 21.95 -11.15 15.61
N TRP A 40 21.26 -10.08 16.01
CA TRP A 40 21.28 -9.61 17.39
C TRP A 40 20.67 -10.65 18.35
N MET A 41 19.55 -11.30 17.98
CA MET A 41 18.93 -12.35 18.78
C MET A 41 19.82 -13.59 18.89
N ASN A 42 20.42 -14.02 17.78
CA ASN A 42 21.33 -15.18 17.77
C ASN A 42 22.56 -14.90 18.66
N LYS A 43 23.14 -13.70 18.57
CA LYS A 43 24.31 -13.30 19.36
C LYS A 43 24.02 -13.12 20.85
N ASN A 44 22.96 -12.39 21.22
CA ASN A 44 22.73 -11.94 22.60
C ASN A 44 21.79 -12.86 23.39
N HIS A 45 21.09 -13.76 22.72
CA HIS A 45 20.11 -14.64 23.35
C HIS A 45 20.31 -16.12 22.99
N SER A 46 21.47 -16.46 22.41
CA SER A 46 21.86 -17.82 22.02
C SER A 46 20.78 -18.53 21.21
N MET A 47 20.14 -17.79 20.31
CA MET A 47 19.17 -18.34 19.37
C MET A 47 19.87 -18.89 18.14
N ASN A 48 19.25 -19.85 17.46
CA ASN A 48 19.73 -20.44 16.21
C ASN A 48 18.70 -20.19 15.09
N ILE A 49 18.33 -18.93 14.86
CA ILE A 49 17.34 -18.56 13.86
C ILE A 49 18.01 -18.42 12.48
N ASN A 50 17.54 -19.20 11.51
CA ASN A 50 17.97 -19.08 10.12
C ASN A 50 17.29 -17.91 9.42
N LYS A 51 18.05 -17.17 8.60
CA LYS A 51 17.55 -16.08 7.75
C LYS A 51 16.87 -16.65 6.50
N LEU A 52 15.56 -16.49 6.37
CA LEU A 52 14.82 -16.94 5.18
C LEU A 52 14.84 -15.85 4.10
N PRO A 53 14.94 -16.23 2.81
CA PRO A 53 15.07 -15.29 1.71
C PRO A 53 13.79 -14.45 1.51
N LEU A 54 13.90 -13.47 0.60
CA LEU A 54 12.74 -12.72 0.11
C LEU A 54 11.69 -13.67 -0.47
N ASN A 55 10.42 -13.39 -0.19
CA ASN A 55 9.29 -14.14 -0.71
C ASN A 55 8.99 -13.71 -2.15
N ASP A 56 9.05 -14.66 -3.09
CA ASP A 56 8.74 -14.43 -4.51
C ASP A 56 7.40 -15.00 -4.97
N SER A 57 6.44 -15.11 -4.06
CA SER A 57 5.08 -15.50 -4.44
C SER A 57 4.44 -14.44 -5.33
N SER A 58 3.47 -14.86 -6.16
CA SER A 58 2.64 -13.96 -6.96
C SER A 58 2.07 -12.80 -6.11
N ILE A 59 2.00 -11.60 -6.71
CA ILE A 59 1.62 -10.36 -6.03
C ILE A 59 0.19 -10.43 -5.46
N PHE A 60 -0.73 -11.12 -6.15
CA PHE A 60 -2.11 -11.27 -5.70
C PHE A 60 -2.37 -12.52 -4.86
N LYS A 61 -1.32 -13.26 -4.47
CA LYS A 61 -1.46 -14.52 -3.71
C LYS A 61 -1.84 -14.29 -2.24
N ASP A 62 -1.48 -13.16 -1.65
CA ASP A 62 -1.67 -12.88 -0.24
C ASP A 62 -1.87 -11.37 0.02
N SER A 63 -2.01 -11.00 1.29
CA SER A 63 -2.21 -9.62 1.76
C SER A 63 -0.95 -8.75 1.76
N TRP A 64 0.19 -9.22 1.24
CA TRP A 64 1.44 -8.45 1.28
C TRP A 64 1.32 -7.11 0.55
N LEU A 65 0.72 -7.09 -0.65
CA LEU A 65 0.52 -5.84 -1.39
C LEU A 65 -0.46 -4.91 -0.67
N SER A 66 -1.50 -5.43 -0.01
CA SER A 66 -2.41 -4.63 0.83
C SER A 66 -1.64 -3.88 1.92
N GLY A 67 -0.78 -4.56 2.66
CA GLY A 67 0.08 -3.93 3.66
C GLY A 67 1.05 -2.88 3.09
N PHE A 68 1.57 -3.14 1.88
CA PHE A 68 2.44 -2.19 1.19
C PHE A 68 1.69 -0.94 0.67
N ILE A 69 0.47 -1.11 0.16
CA ILE A 69 -0.45 -0.02 -0.18
C ILE A 69 -0.83 0.76 1.08
N ASP A 70 -0.96 0.10 2.22
CA ASP A 70 -1.28 0.77 3.46
C ASP A 70 -0.16 1.70 3.96
N ALA A 71 1.09 1.41 3.63
CA ALA A 71 2.20 2.28 3.94
C ALA A 71 2.34 3.44 2.94
N ASP A 72 2.35 3.14 1.63
CA ASP A 72 2.83 4.08 0.61
C ASP A 72 1.86 4.31 -0.56
N GLY A 73 0.65 3.72 -0.51
CA GLY A 73 -0.40 3.87 -1.51
C GLY A 73 -1.36 5.02 -1.23
N SER A 74 -2.03 5.52 -2.29
CA SER A 74 -2.99 6.61 -2.19
C SER A 74 -4.08 6.54 -3.26
N PHE A 75 -5.32 6.82 -2.86
CA PHE A 75 -6.51 6.83 -3.72
C PHE A 75 -6.99 8.27 -3.94
N TYR A 76 -7.28 8.62 -5.19
CA TYR A 76 -7.67 9.96 -5.57
C TYR A 76 -8.88 9.94 -6.51
N ILE A 77 -9.77 10.91 -6.30
CA ILE A 77 -10.82 11.28 -7.25
C ILE A 77 -10.48 12.66 -7.79
N ARG A 78 -10.17 12.74 -9.08
CA ARG A 78 -10.12 14.02 -9.81
C ARG A 78 -11.54 14.31 -10.30
N ASN A 79 -12.17 15.32 -9.71
CA ASN A 79 -13.47 15.83 -10.13
C ASN A 79 -13.26 17.21 -10.75
N SER A 80 -13.29 17.32 -12.07
CA SER A 80 -13.29 18.60 -12.78
C SER A 80 -14.57 18.76 -13.60
N ILE A 81 -14.84 19.98 -14.05
CA ILE A 81 -15.97 20.28 -14.93
C ILE A 81 -15.98 19.32 -16.15
N LYS A 82 -14.79 19.05 -16.71
CA LYS A 82 -14.62 18.24 -17.91
C LYS A 82 -14.67 16.73 -17.65
N GLN A 83 -14.18 16.25 -16.51
CA GLN A 83 -14.00 14.81 -16.28
C GLN A 83 -13.97 14.43 -14.80
N ILE A 84 -14.49 13.24 -14.52
CA ILE A 84 -14.36 12.55 -13.23
C ILE A 84 -13.47 11.33 -13.46
N ILE A 85 -12.35 11.25 -12.74
CA ILE A 85 -11.37 10.16 -12.87
C ILE A 85 -10.99 9.62 -11.50
N CYS A 86 -11.05 8.30 -11.36
CA CYS A 86 -10.47 7.56 -10.26
C CYS A 86 -9.00 7.22 -10.56
N LYS A 87 -8.10 7.58 -9.65
CA LYS A 87 -6.67 7.29 -9.75
C LYS A 87 -6.19 6.60 -8.49
N PHE A 88 -5.31 5.63 -8.64
CA PHE A 88 -4.49 5.10 -7.56
C PHE A 88 -3.01 5.37 -7.87
N ALA A 89 -2.25 5.75 -6.85
CA ALA A 89 -0.81 5.88 -6.95
C ALA A 89 -0.11 5.17 -5.79
N LEU A 90 1.06 4.59 -6.08
CA LEU A 90 2.02 4.11 -5.10
C LEU A 90 3.38 4.73 -5.43
N GLU A 91 3.95 5.48 -4.49
CA GLU A 91 5.26 6.13 -4.65
C GLU A 91 6.27 5.49 -3.69
N GLN A 92 7.42 5.05 -4.20
CA GLN A 92 8.47 4.44 -3.39
C GLN A 92 9.84 4.94 -3.85
N ARG A 93 10.72 5.29 -2.89
CA ARG A 93 12.10 5.68 -3.18
C ARG A 93 12.79 4.56 -3.97
N MET A 94 13.50 4.92 -5.04
CA MET A 94 14.13 3.94 -5.93
C MET A 94 15.15 3.06 -5.21
N ILE A 95 15.97 3.68 -4.35
CA ILE A 95 17.08 3.04 -3.66
C ILE A 95 16.83 3.01 -2.15
N TYR A 96 17.04 1.84 -1.54
CA TYR A 96 17.04 1.69 -0.10
C TYR A 96 18.35 2.22 0.50
N PRO A 97 18.34 3.24 1.38
CA PRO A 97 19.57 3.90 1.83
C PRO A 97 20.53 3.02 2.64
N LYS A 98 20.06 1.92 3.23
CA LYS A 98 20.90 1.08 4.11
C LYS A 98 21.75 0.08 3.34
N THR A 99 21.25 -0.43 2.20
CA THR A 99 21.94 -1.46 1.41
C THR A 99 22.28 -1.00 -0.01
N ASN A 100 21.84 0.19 -0.41
CA ASN A 100 21.92 0.70 -1.78
C ASN A 100 21.19 -0.18 -2.83
N GLU A 101 20.34 -1.10 -2.38
CA GLU A 101 19.55 -1.96 -3.25
C GLU A 101 18.32 -1.23 -3.81
N SER A 102 17.91 -1.63 -5.01
CA SER A 102 16.78 -1.02 -5.70
C SER A 102 15.45 -1.70 -5.35
N TYR A 103 14.38 -0.90 -5.25
CA TYR A 103 13.00 -1.39 -5.20
C TYR A 103 12.45 -1.81 -6.58
N ASN A 104 13.25 -1.67 -7.65
CA ASN A 104 12.81 -1.90 -9.02
C ASN A 104 12.15 -3.27 -9.22
N LEU A 105 12.75 -4.34 -8.70
CA LEU A 105 12.28 -5.72 -8.93
C LEU A 105 10.85 -5.92 -8.43
N ILE A 106 10.57 -5.56 -7.18
CA ILE A 106 9.26 -5.74 -6.56
C ILE A 106 8.21 -4.81 -7.18
N LEU A 107 8.58 -3.56 -7.50
CA LEU A 107 7.66 -2.61 -8.12
C LEU A 107 7.32 -2.99 -9.56
N ASN A 108 8.26 -3.56 -10.32
CA ASN A 108 7.98 -4.11 -11.65
C ASN A 108 7.04 -5.32 -11.58
N LYS A 109 7.18 -6.19 -10.58
CA LYS A 109 6.23 -7.30 -10.36
C LYS A 109 4.81 -6.79 -10.06
N ILE A 110 4.68 -5.73 -9.27
CA ILE A 110 3.38 -5.08 -9.01
C ILE A 110 2.82 -4.47 -10.30
N CYS A 111 3.63 -3.75 -11.07
CA CYS A 111 3.22 -3.18 -12.36
C CYS A 111 2.73 -4.25 -13.34
N LEU A 112 3.44 -5.38 -13.45
CA LEU A 112 3.04 -6.50 -14.29
C LEU A 112 1.70 -7.09 -13.86
N ALA A 113 1.51 -7.33 -12.55
CA ALA A 113 0.26 -7.83 -11.99
C ALA A 113 -0.94 -6.89 -12.23
N LEU A 114 -0.68 -5.57 -12.19
CA LEU A 114 -1.69 -4.53 -12.43
C LEU A 114 -1.79 -4.10 -13.90
N THR A 115 -1.03 -4.71 -14.81
CA THR A 115 -0.97 -4.36 -16.24
C THR A 115 -0.71 -2.86 -16.50
N VAL A 116 0.24 -2.27 -15.77
CA VAL A 116 0.68 -0.88 -15.93
C VAL A 116 2.20 -0.80 -16.09
N LYS A 117 2.72 0.38 -16.47
CA LYS A 117 4.16 0.63 -16.59
C LYS A 117 4.71 1.27 -15.33
N LEU A 118 5.90 0.85 -14.91
CA LEU A 118 6.64 1.52 -13.85
C LEU A 118 7.12 2.88 -14.35
N GLN A 119 6.79 3.94 -13.63
CA GLN A 119 7.23 5.30 -13.94
C GLN A 119 8.30 5.75 -12.95
N THR A 120 9.08 6.74 -13.34
CA THR A 120 10.05 7.40 -12.46
C THR A 120 9.67 8.87 -12.26
N ARG A 121 9.97 9.40 -11.08
CA ARG A 121 9.89 10.82 -10.77
C ARG A 121 11.19 11.27 -10.16
N ILE A 122 11.85 12.18 -10.86
CA ILE A 122 13.06 12.85 -10.40
C ILE A 122 12.61 14.20 -9.83
N ARG A 123 12.95 14.47 -8.57
CA ARG A 123 12.74 15.80 -7.96
C ARG A 123 14.06 16.55 -8.06
N LEU A 124 14.13 17.58 -8.90
CA LEU A 124 15.35 18.34 -9.18
C LEU A 124 16.07 18.86 -7.92
N ASN A 125 15.33 19.10 -6.82
CA ASN A 125 15.86 19.67 -5.58
C ASN A 125 16.03 18.66 -4.42
N ILE A 126 15.78 17.37 -4.65
CA ILE A 126 15.93 16.32 -3.63
C ILE A 126 16.75 15.18 -4.27
N LYS A 127 17.87 14.78 -3.65
CA LYS A 127 18.73 13.65 -4.10
C LYS A 127 18.03 12.28 -4.16
N ASN A 128 16.69 12.23 -4.08
CA ASN A 128 15.90 11.02 -4.04
C ASN A 128 15.03 10.94 -5.29
N SER A 129 15.36 9.98 -6.15
CA SER A 129 14.50 9.54 -7.24
C SER A 129 13.48 8.52 -6.72
N TYR A 130 12.26 8.59 -7.25
CA TYR A 130 11.14 7.73 -6.84
C TYR A 130 10.64 6.92 -8.03
N TYR A 131 10.29 5.68 -7.77
CA TYR A 131 9.41 4.91 -8.63
C TYR A 131 7.95 5.26 -8.30
N ILE A 132 7.12 5.30 -9.33
CA ILE A 132 5.69 5.56 -9.22
C ILE A 132 4.93 4.51 -10.02
N ILE A 133 3.95 3.89 -9.37
CA ILE A 133 2.93 3.08 -10.01
C ILE A 133 1.66 3.93 -10.09
N ARG A 134 1.12 4.15 -11.29
CA ARG A 134 -0.15 4.85 -11.50
C ARG A 134 -1.17 3.93 -12.14
N VAL A 135 -2.33 3.83 -11.53
CA VAL A 135 -3.46 3.04 -12.01
C VAL A 135 -4.64 3.98 -12.26
N GLU A 136 -4.96 4.18 -13.54
CA GLU A 136 -6.05 5.08 -13.98
C GLU A 136 -6.97 4.43 -15.03
N ASN A 137 -6.48 3.42 -15.76
CA ASN A 137 -7.29 2.73 -16.76
C ASN A 137 -8.25 1.75 -16.08
N GLN A 138 -9.40 1.50 -16.71
CA GLN A 138 -10.49 0.71 -16.11
C GLN A 138 -10.09 -0.74 -15.82
N ASN A 139 -9.28 -1.37 -16.68
CA ASN A 139 -8.89 -2.78 -16.52
C ASN A 139 -7.99 -2.95 -15.30
N SER A 140 -6.95 -2.12 -15.18
CA SER A 140 -6.06 -2.12 -14.02
C SER A 140 -6.78 -1.74 -12.73
N ILE A 141 -7.75 -0.81 -12.77
CA ILE A 141 -8.59 -0.50 -11.59
C ILE A 141 -9.41 -1.72 -11.17
N LYS A 142 -10.05 -2.43 -12.11
CA LYS A 142 -10.81 -3.65 -11.81
C LYS A 142 -9.94 -4.74 -11.18
N LEU A 143 -8.70 -4.92 -11.66
CA LEU A 143 -7.73 -5.84 -11.06
C LEU A 143 -7.40 -5.44 -9.61
N LEU A 144 -7.12 -4.15 -9.38
CA LEU A 144 -6.84 -3.63 -8.04
C LEU A 144 -8.03 -3.80 -7.09
N ILE A 145 -9.25 -3.52 -7.56
CA ILE A 145 -10.49 -3.72 -6.77
C ILE A 145 -10.64 -5.18 -6.39
N LYS A 146 -10.50 -6.12 -7.35
CA LYS A 146 -10.59 -7.55 -7.09
C LYS A 146 -9.61 -8.00 -6.01
N TYR A 147 -8.38 -7.48 -6.06
CA TYR A 147 -7.36 -7.77 -5.06
C TYR A 147 -7.76 -7.22 -3.67
N LEU A 148 -8.14 -5.94 -3.57
CA LEU A 148 -8.46 -5.29 -2.29
C LEU A 148 -9.78 -5.76 -1.67
N ASP A 149 -10.70 -6.28 -2.49
CA ASP A 149 -11.91 -6.97 -1.98
C ASP A 149 -11.56 -8.29 -1.29
N THR A 150 -10.51 -8.98 -1.77
CA THR A 150 -10.03 -10.25 -1.20
C THR A 150 -9.10 -10.00 0.00
N TYR A 151 -8.25 -8.98 -0.09
CA TYR A 151 -7.28 -8.59 0.93
C TYR A 151 -7.48 -7.12 1.31
N PRO A 152 -8.42 -6.83 2.23
CA PRO A 152 -8.71 -5.48 2.65
C PRO A 152 -7.50 -4.76 3.23
N LEU A 153 -7.48 -3.43 3.14
CA LEU A 153 -6.54 -2.59 3.87
C LEU A 153 -6.93 -2.58 5.35
N LEU A 154 -5.94 -2.42 6.24
CA LEU A 154 -6.16 -2.39 7.68
C LEU A 154 -6.31 -0.95 8.18
N SER A 155 -5.59 0.01 7.60
CA SER A 155 -5.66 1.41 8.03
C SER A 155 -6.97 2.10 7.62
N SER A 156 -7.12 3.37 8.01
CA SER A 156 -8.24 4.22 7.58
C SER A 156 -8.34 4.39 6.06
N LYS A 157 -7.26 4.08 5.34
CA LYS A 157 -7.22 4.05 3.87
C LYS A 157 -8.16 3.01 3.27
N GLN A 158 -8.59 2.00 4.05
CA GLN A 158 -9.70 1.13 3.64
C GLN A 158 -10.97 1.93 3.35
N LEU A 159 -11.27 2.93 4.19
CA LEU A 159 -12.44 3.78 3.99
C LEU A 159 -12.29 4.64 2.73
N ASP A 160 -11.07 5.12 2.45
CA ASP A 160 -10.78 5.88 1.23
C ASP A 160 -10.91 5.03 -0.02
N TYR A 161 -10.42 3.78 0.03
CA TYR A 161 -10.63 2.79 -1.01
C TYR A 161 -12.13 2.52 -1.26
N LEU A 162 -12.94 2.37 -0.22
CA LEU A 162 -14.37 2.12 -0.37
C LEU A 162 -15.09 3.30 -1.04
N CYS A 163 -14.84 4.53 -0.59
CA CYS A 163 -15.37 5.74 -1.24
C CYS A 163 -14.93 5.83 -2.72
N TRP A 164 -13.64 5.56 -2.97
CA TRP A 164 -13.08 5.54 -4.31
C TRP A 164 -13.71 4.47 -5.22
N LYS A 165 -13.98 3.27 -4.68
CA LYS A 165 -14.65 2.17 -5.39
C LYS A 165 -16.09 2.53 -5.74
N ILE A 166 -16.84 3.18 -4.85
CA ILE A 166 -18.20 3.67 -5.13
C ILE A 166 -18.16 4.62 -6.33
N VAL A 167 -17.26 5.60 -6.33
CA VAL A 167 -17.15 6.54 -7.45
C VAL A 167 -16.69 5.87 -8.75
N PHE A 168 -15.80 4.87 -8.67
CA PHE A 168 -15.45 4.09 -9.86
C PHE A 168 -16.67 3.38 -10.46
N ASN A 169 -17.57 2.83 -9.65
CA ASN A 169 -18.79 2.20 -10.15
C ASN A 169 -19.73 3.21 -10.81
N GLU A 170 -19.88 4.42 -10.24
CA GLU A 170 -20.62 5.53 -10.87
C GLU A 170 -20.04 5.93 -12.24
N ILE A 171 -18.71 5.82 -12.39
CA ILE A 171 -18.02 6.05 -13.67
C ILE A 171 -18.38 4.95 -14.67
N ILE A 172 -18.24 3.68 -14.28
CA ILE A 172 -18.49 2.52 -15.15
C ILE A 172 -19.94 2.46 -15.62
N ASN A 173 -20.89 2.76 -14.73
CA ASN A 173 -22.32 2.76 -15.03
C ASN A 173 -22.77 4.01 -15.80
N LYS A 174 -21.86 4.96 -16.07
CA LYS A 174 -22.14 6.27 -16.68
C LYS A 174 -23.06 7.19 -15.86
N ASN A 175 -23.43 6.79 -14.64
CA ASN A 175 -24.29 7.54 -13.73
C ASN A 175 -23.68 8.88 -13.28
N HIS A 176 -22.35 8.99 -13.23
CA HIS A 176 -21.62 10.23 -12.95
C HIS A 176 -21.96 11.43 -13.87
N ARG A 177 -22.75 11.20 -14.94
CA ARG A 177 -23.26 12.25 -15.85
C ARG A 177 -24.58 12.86 -15.38
N THR A 178 -25.29 12.18 -14.49
CA THR A 178 -26.55 12.64 -13.89
C THR A 178 -26.29 13.60 -12.71
N VAL A 179 -27.32 14.34 -12.30
CA VAL A 179 -27.24 15.23 -11.13
C VAL A 179 -27.00 14.41 -9.86
N GLU A 180 -27.71 13.29 -9.74
CA GLU A 180 -27.65 12.36 -8.61
C GLU A 180 -26.26 11.70 -8.53
N GLY A 181 -25.75 11.17 -9.64
CA GLY A 181 -24.43 10.56 -9.67
C GLY A 181 -23.30 11.58 -9.39
N ARG A 182 -23.44 12.84 -9.83
CA ARG A 182 -22.49 13.90 -9.46
C ARG A 182 -22.55 14.24 -7.98
N LYS A 183 -23.73 14.21 -7.36
CA LYS A 183 -23.90 14.38 -5.92
C LYS A 183 -23.19 13.26 -5.16
N ILE A 184 -23.35 12.00 -5.58
CA ILE A 184 -22.62 10.85 -5.00
C ILE A 184 -21.10 11.06 -5.12
N VAL A 185 -20.60 11.45 -6.30
CA VAL A 185 -19.16 11.71 -6.51
C VAL A 185 -18.64 12.78 -5.55
N TYR A 186 -19.39 13.87 -5.38
CA TYR A 186 -19.02 14.97 -4.48
C TYR A 186 -18.99 14.50 -3.02
N GLU A 187 -20.04 13.81 -2.57
CA GLU A 187 -20.15 13.29 -1.21
C GLU A 187 -19.02 12.32 -0.88
N GLN A 188 -18.77 11.32 -1.75
CA GLN A 188 -17.72 10.35 -1.53
C GLN A 188 -16.33 11.00 -1.51
N LYS A 189 -16.06 11.95 -2.42
CA LYS A 189 -14.79 12.68 -2.44
C LYS A 189 -14.58 13.50 -1.16
N SER A 190 -15.64 14.11 -0.61
CA SER A 190 -15.56 14.90 0.62
C SER A 190 -15.22 14.05 1.86
N GLN A 191 -15.50 12.75 1.78
CA GLN A 191 -15.22 11.82 2.87
C GLN A 191 -13.84 11.16 2.76
N MET A 192 -13.00 11.48 1.77
CA MET A 192 -11.72 10.80 1.55
C MET A 192 -10.50 11.56 2.12
N ASN A 193 -9.45 10.80 2.45
CA ASN A 193 -8.11 11.29 2.76
C ASN A 193 -8.15 12.38 3.86
N ALA A 194 -7.47 13.52 3.64
CA ALA A 194 -7.40 14.63 4.58
C ALA A 194 -8.75 15.33 4.84
N SER A 195 -9.78 15.10 4.01
CA SER A 195 -11.11 15.65 4.23
C SER A 195 -11.98 14.79 5.16
N ARG A 196 -11.56 13.55 5.46
CA ARG A 196 -12.31 12.63 6.31
C ARG A 196 -12.30 13.09 7.77
N THR A 197 -13.48 13.19 8.37
CA THR A 197 -13.67 13.54 9.79
C THR A 197 -14.26 12.41 10.62
N SER A 198 -14.88 11.40 9.98
CA SER A 198 -15.46 10.24 10.65
C SER A 198 -14.76 8.95 10.26
N PHE A 199 -14.47 8.11 11.26
CA PHE A 199 -13.75 6.86 11.11
C PHE A 199 -14.58 5.71 11.68
N ASN A 200 -14.82 4.69 10.86
CA ASN A 200 -15.35 3.41 11.28
C ASN A 200 -14.27 2.34 11.06
N TRP A 201 -14.16 1.41 12.01
CA TRP A 201 -13.17 0.33 12.00
C TRP A 201 -13.82 -1.06 11.92
N ASP A 202 -15.09 -1.15 11.52
CA ASP A 202 -15.82 -2.41 11.41
C ASP A 202 -15.14 -3.44 10.49
N HIS A 203 -14.35 -3.01 9.50
CA HIS A 203 -13.60 -3.92 8.64
C HIS A 203 -12.56 -4.75 9.41
N LEU A 204 -12.10 -4.27 10.57
CA LEU A 204 -11.14 -4.98 11.41
C LEU A 204 -11.76 -6.17 12.17
N LYS A 205 -13.09 -6.20 12.33
CA LYS A 205 -13.80 -7.30 13.02
C LYS A 205 -13.77 -8.63 12.23
N LYS A 206 -13.24 -8.60 11.00
CA LYS A 206 -13.20 -9.75 10.09
C LYS A 206 -11.88 -10.52 10.14
N PHE A 207 -10.93 -10.11 10.99
CA PHE A 207 -9.59 -10.68 11.10
C PHE A 207 -9.36 -11.31 12.48
#